data_AF-A0AAD8MKX5-F1
#
_entry.id   AF-A0AAD8MKX5-F1
#
_cell.length_a   1.000
_cell.length_b   1.000
_cell.length_c   1.000
_cell.angle_alpha   90.00
_cell.angle_beta   90.00
_cell.angle_gamma   90.00
#
_symmetry.space_group_name_H-M   'P 1'
#
loop_
_entity.id
_entity.type
_entity.pdbx_description
1 polymer ?
#
loop_
_entity_poly.entity_id
_entity_poly.type
_entity_poly.pdbx_seq_one_letter_code
_entity_poly.pdbx_strand_id
1 'polypeptide(L)'
;MPMHLDQPINAKLVEEIGIGVEVHAPRPQIQKTNVVTSKVQLTTLQFSYQEPLEFAKSQFSTLLCGELFHHLDTFRLMLNLGAIFNGVDNTSLFSNASLEVKAFTEEQEALVVKSWNVMKKNAAELGLKFFLKIFEIAPTAKKMFSFLKDSKVPLEQNTKLKPHAMTVFVMTCETAVQLRKAGKVTVKESTLNKMGATHSRVGVVDEHFEVTRFALLETIKEAVPEMWSAEMKNAWGEAYDQLVITMKERAPSSTT
;
A
#
# COMPACT_ATOMS: atom_id res chain seq x y z
N MET A 1 26.91 -12.20 -8.11
CA MET A 1 25.95 -11.31 -8.79
C MET A 1 26.31 -9.89 -8.41
N PRO A 2 26.42 -8.93 -9.35
CA PRO A 2 26.75 -7.56 -8.98
C PRO A 2 25.57 -6.97 -8.20
N MET A 3 25.82 -6.57 -6.95
CA MET A 3 24.92 -5.74 -6.16
C MET A 3 24.68 -4.44 -6.92
N HIS A 4 23.44 -4.21 -7.35
CA HIS A 4 23.01 -2.94 -7.92
C HIS A 4 22.99 -1.90 -6.77
N LEU A 5 24.12 -1.25 -6.55
CA LEU A 5 24.26 -0.17 -5.60
C LEU A 5 23.68 1.10 -6.24
N ASP A 6 22.78 1.75 -5.50
CA ASP A 6 22.34 3.15 -5.67
C ASP A 6 21.35 3.50 -6.79
N GLN A 7 20.27 2.74 -6.93
CA GLN A 7 19.05 3.34 -7.48
C GLN A 7 18.38 4.26 -6.44
N PRO A 8 17.90 5.46 -6.84
CA PRO A 8 17.21 6.37 -5.93
C PRO A 8 15.96 5.71 -5.34
N ILE A 9 15.61 6.03 -4.10
CA ILE A 9 14.54 5.35 -3.34
C ILE A 9 13.20 5.35 -4.09
N ASN A 10 12.89 6.44 -4.80
CA ASN A 10 11.72 6.52 -5.70
C ASN A 10 11.77 5.48 -6.84
N ALA A 11 12.92 5.26 -7.48
CA ALA A 11 13.03 4.23 -8.52
C ALA A 11 12.80 2.83 -7.98
N LYS A 12 13.28 2.53 -6.77
CA LYS A 12 12.98 1.26 -6.09
C LYS A 12 11.50 1.10 -5.76
N LEU A 13 10.84 2.18 -5.34
CA LEU A 13 9.39 2.18 -5.11
C LEU A 13 8.62 1.87 -6.41
N VAL A 14 9.00 2.52 -7.52
CA VAL A 14 8.37 2.26 -8.83
C VAL A 14 8.54 0.80 -9.26
N GLU A 15 9.72 0.24 -9.06
CA GLU A 15 9.99 -1.17 -9.37
C GLU A 15 9.27 -2.15 -8.42
N GLU A 16 9.18 -1.84 -7.12
CA GLU A 16 8.58 -2.75 -6.13
C GLU A 16 7.06 -2.67 -6.05
N ILE A 17 6.46 -1.49 -6.23
CA ILE A 17 5.02 -1.27 -6.02
C ILE A 17 4.29 -0.63 -7.21
N GLY A 18 4.99 -0.27 -8.29
CA GLY A 18 4.37 0.29 -9.50
C GLY A 18 3.82 1.71 -9.34
N ILE A 19 4.14 2.41 -8.24
CA ILE A 19 3.67 3.78 -7.97
C ILE A 19 4.77 4.78 -8.34
N GLY A 20 4.52 5.57 -9.38
CA GLY A 20 5.32 6.77 -9.68
C GLY A 20 4.78 7.97 -8.91
N VAL A 21 5.50 8.43 -7.88
CA VAL A 21 5.15 9.70 -7.24
C VAL A 21 5.62 10.83 -8.16
N GLU A 22 4.67 11.53 -8.79
CA GLU A 22 4.96 12.64 -9.71
C GLU A 22 5.62 13.79 -8.94
N VAL A 23 6.94 13.93 -9.08
CA VAL A 23 7.67 15.13 -8.66
C VAL A 23 7.22 16.27 -9.54
N HIS A 24 6.45 17.20 -8.97
CA HIS A 24 6.00 18.42 -9.66
C HIS A 24 7.21 19.32 -9.94
N ALA A 25 7.95 19.01 -11.01
CA ALA A 25 8.88 19.95 -11.63
C ALA A 25 8.07 21.08 -12.28
N PRO A 26 8.54 22.34 -12.23
CA PRO A 26 7.85 23.45 -12.87
C PRO A 26 7.70 23.18 -14.37
N ARG A 27 6.44 23.21 -14.84
CA ARG A 27 6.03 22.87 -16.19
C ARG A 27 6.75 23.74 -17.23
N PRO A 28 7.46 23.18 -18.24
CA PRO A 28 7.93 23.95 -19.38
C PRO A 28 6.74 24.50 -20.16
N GLN A 29 6.78 25.78 -20.50
CA GLN A 29 5.77 26.41 -21.35
C GLN A 29 5.93 25.89 -22.79
N ILE A 30 5.02 25.03 -23.23
CA ILE A 30 4.95 24.57 -24.62
C ILE A 30 4.06 25.55 -25.40
N GLN A 31 4.67 26.30 -26.32
CA GLN A 31 3.96 27.05 -27.37
C GLN A 31 3.16 26.06 -28.22
N LYS A 32 1.83 26.27 -28.27
CA LYS A 32 0.93 25.51 -29.13
C LYS A 32 1.21 25.87 -30.59
N THR A 33 1.65 24.88 -31.38
CA THR A 33 1.48 24.92 -32.83
C THR A 33 0.41 23.91 -33.22
N ASN A 34 -0.62 24.39 -33.91
CA ASN A 34 -1.73 23.58 -34.39
C ASN A 34 -1.27 22.76 -35.60
N VAL A 35 -1.41 21.44 -35.52
CA VAL A 35 -1.42 20.58 -36.72
C VAL A 35 -2.69 19.74 -36.67
N VAL A 36 -3.56 19.99 -37.65
CA VAL A 36 -4.79 19.25 -37.95
C VAL A 36 -4.44 18.14 -38.94
N THR A 37 -4.82 16.89 -38.65
CA THR A 37 -5.12 15.81 -39.61
C THR A 37 -5.93 14.74 -38.86
N SER A 38 -7.24 14.61 -39.07
CA SER A 38 -7.96 13.86 -40.12
C SER A 38 -7.85 12.32 -40.05
N LYS A 39 -8.97 11.72 -39.64
CA LYS A 39 -9.50 10.36 -39.95
C LYS A 39 -8.72 9.14 -39.46
N VAL A 40 -9.37 8.33 -38.60
CA VAL A 40 -9.11 6.88 -38.52
C VAL A 40 -10.43 6.13 -38.70
N GLN A 41 -10.42 5.25 -39.69
CA GLN A 41 -11.46 4.32 -40.11
C GLN A 41 -11.61 3.19 -39.10
N LEU A 42 -12.84 2.92 -38.65
CA LEU A 42 -13.19 1.68 -37.95
C LEU A 42 -13.16 0.53 -38.97
N THR A 43 -12.17 -0.34 -38.85
CA THR A 43 -12.11 -1.59 -39.63
C THR A 43 -12.50 -2.73 -38.71
N THR A 44 -13.66 -3.31 -38.96
CA THR A 44 -14.13 -4.54 -38.33
C THR A 44 -13.31 -5.71 -38.87
N LEU A 45 -12.58 -6.42 -38.00
CA LEU A 45 -11.95 -7.70 -38.34
C LEU A 45 -12.75 -8.82 -37.68
N GLN A 46 -13.50 -9.56 -38.51
CA GLN A 46 -14.02 -10.88 -38.15
C GLN A 46 -12.87 -11.89 -38.24
N PHE A 47 -12.68 -12.72 -37.21
CA PHE A 47 -11.85 -13.91 -37.29
C PHE A 47 -12.70 -15.15 -37.01
N SER A 48 -12.61 -16.10 -37.93
CA SER A 48 -13.24 -17.42 -37.91
C SER A 48 -12.27 -18.47 -37.35
N TYR A 49 -12.77 -19.23 -36.36
CA TYR A 49 -12.42 -20.60 -35.94
C TYR A 49 -11.05 -20.96 -35.30
N GLN A 50 -11.21 -21.62 -34.13
CA GLN A 50 -10.43 -22.72 -33.50
C GLN A 50 -9.14 -22.43 -32.67
N GLU A 51 -9.37 -22.15 -31.37
CA GLU A 51 -8.67 -22.59 -30.10
C GLU A 51 -7.13 -22.46 -29.95
N PRO A 52 -6.55 -22.37 -28.72
CA PRO A 52 -7.18 -22.42 -27.39
C PRO A 52 -6.78 -21.28 -26.40
N LEU A 53 -7.66 -21.03 -25.43
CA LEU A 53 -7.57 -20.48 -24.05
C LEU A 53 -6.44 -19.52 -23.59
N GLU A 54 -5.24 -19.52 -24.18
CA GLU A 54 -4.10 -18.68 -23.77
C GLU A 54 -4.20 -17.24 -24.30
N PHE A 55 -4.90 -17.00 -25.42
CA PHE A 55 -5.15 -15.64 -25.91
C PHE A 55 -6.11 -14.86 -25.02
N ALA A 56 -7.06 -15.54 -24.36
CA ALA A 56 -7.98 -14.93 -23.39
C ALA A 56 -7.24 -14.47 -22.13
N LYS A 57 -6.21 -15.20 -21.68
CA LYS A 57 -5.41 -14.81 -20.50
C LYS A 57 -4.60 -13.53 -20.75
N SER A 58 -4.09 -13.34 -21.96
CA SER A 58 -3.31 -12.15 -22.33
C SER A 58 -4.16 -10.87 -22.38
N GLN A 59 -5.43 -10.96 -22.75
CA GLN A 59 -6.35 -9.81 -22.78
C GLN A 59 -7.00 -9.51 -21.41
N PHE A 60 -7.04 -10.48 -20.48
CA PHE A 60 -7.46 -10.21 -19.09
C PHE A 60 -6.40 -9.48 -18.26
N SER A 61 -5.12 -9.56 -18.63
CA SER A 61 -4.04 -8.82 -17.94
C SER A 61 -4.04 -7.31 -18.25
N THR A 62 -4.74 -6.86 -19.29
CA THR A 62 -4.75 -5.45 -19.71
C THR A 62 -6.00 -4.67 -19.24
N LEU A 63 -6.99 -5.35 -18.65
CA LEU A 63 -8.20 -4.73 -18.07
C LEU A 63 -8.09 -4.46 -16.56
N LEU A 64 -6.96 -4.77 -15.92
CA LEU A 64 -6.68 -4.42 -14.52
C LEU A 64 -5.89 -3.12 -14.36
N CYS A 65 -5.59 -2.42 -15.45
CA CYS A 65 -4.93 -1.12 -15.41
C CYS A 65 -5.87 -0.06 -16.02
N GLY A 66 -6.88 0.34 -15.24
CA GLY A 66 -7.81 1.40 -15.64
C GLY A 66 -9.16 1.36 -14.92
N GLU A 67 -9.24 2.10 -13.82
CA GLU A 67 -10.46 2.73 -13.27
C GLU A 67 -11.55 1.84 -12.63
N LEU A 68 -11.82 2.15 -11.35
CA LEU A 68 -12.99 1.82 -10.51
C LEU A 68 -13.34 0.33 -10.28
N PHE A 69 -12.78 -0.25 -9.22
CA PHE A 69 -13.46 -1.31 -8.46
C PHE A 69 -14.10 -0.72 -7.19
N HIS A 70 -15.33 -0.21 -7.35
CA HIS A 70 -16.29 -0.25 -6.27
C HIS A 70 -17.14 -1.53 -6.45
N HIS A 71 -17.37 -2.23 -5.34
CA HIS A 71 -18.20 -3.43 -5.16
C HIS A 71 -17.56 -4.80 -5.46
N LEU A 72 -17.42 -5.62 -4.40
CA LEU A 72 -17.19 -7.07 -4.46
C LEU A 72 -18.29 -7.85 -5.20
N ASP A 73 -19.41 -7.21 -5.56
CA ASP A 73 -20.54 -7.86 -6.24
C ASP A 73 -20.33 -8.06 -7.75
N THR A 74 -19.53 -7.22 -8.42
CA THR A 74 -19.24 -7.38 -9.86
C THR A 74 -18.38 -8.60 -10.13
N PHE A 75 -17.46 -8.95 -9.24
CA PHE A 75 -16.64 -10.16 -9.36
C PHE A 75 -17.49 -11.43 -9.21
N ARG A 76 -18.46 -11.41 -8.29
CA ARG A 76 -19.43 -12.50 -8.08
C ARG A 76 -20.40 -12.66 -9.26
N LEU A 77 -20.77 -11.57 -9.94
CA LEU A 77 -21.57 -11.59 -11.16
C LEU A 77 -20.79 -12.13 -12.37
N MET A 78 -19.52 -11.77 -12.52
CA MET A 78 -18.68 -12.26 -13.63
C MET A 78 -18.41 -13.77 -13.55
N LEU A 79 -18.24 -14.32 -12.34
CA LEU A 79 -18.10 -15.78 -12.16
C LEU A 79 -19.40 -16.54 -12.44
N ASN A 80 -20.56 -15.97 -12.09
CA ASN A 80 -21.85 -16.58 -12.38
C ASN A 80 -22.19 -16.60 -13.88
N LEU A 81 -21.84 -15.55 -14.63
CA LEU A 81 -22.04 -15.50 -16.09
C LEU A 81 -21.15 -16.50 -16.84
N GLY A 82 -19.93 -16.76 -16.37
CA GLY A 82 -19.05 -17.80 -16.92
C GLY A 82 -19.52 -19.24 -16.64
N ALA A 83 -20.20 -19.46 -15.51
CA ALA A 83 -20.71 -20.77 -15.12
C ALA A 83 -22.04 -21.15 -15.82
N ILE A 84 -22.89 -20.17 -16.15
CA ILE A 84 -24.14 -20.40 -16.89
C ILE A 84 -23.88 -20.95 -18.29
N PHE A 85 -22.73 -20.63 -18.91
CA PHE A 85 -22.36 -21.16 -20.22
C PHE A 85 -21.82 -22.60 -20.22
N ASN A 86 -21.37 -23.11 -19.07
CA ASN A 86 -20.68 -24.41 -18.96
C ASN A 86 -21.47 -25.49 -18.19
N GLY A 87 -22.69 -25.20 -17.73
CA GLY A 87 -23.59 -26.20 -17.15
C GLY A 87 -23.07 -26.89 -15.89
N VAL A 88 -22.19 -26.23 -15.11
CA VAL A 88 -21.67 -26.77 -13.85
C VAL A 88 -22.57 -26.34 -12.70
N ASP A 89 -23.15 -27.30 -11.99
CA ASP A 89 -23.95 -27.07 -10.78
C ASP A 89 -23.06 -26.49 -9.67
N ASN A 90 -23.31 -25.22 -9.34
CA ASN A 90 -22.43 -24.42 -8.48
C ASN A 90 -22.65 -24.66 -6.96
N THR A 91 -23.59 -25.53 -6.58
CA THR A 91 -23.93 -25.79 -5.17
C THR A 91 -22.82 -26.49 -4.40
N SER A 92 -21.91 -27.23 -5.06
CA SER A 92 -20.76 -27.87 -4.41
C SER A 92 -19.43 -27.09 -4.56
N LEU A 93 -19.35 -26.12 -5.47
CA LEU A 93 -18.14 -25.30 -5.69
C LEU A 93 -18.08 -24.11 -4.73
N PHE A 94 -19.22 -23.59 -4.32
CA PHE A 94 -19.30 -22.53 -3.30
C PHE A 94 -19.10 -23.04 -1.86
N SER A 95 -19.13 -24.35 -1.60
CA SER A 95 -18.92 -24.86 -0.23
C SER A 95 -17.47 -24.84 0.22
N ASN A 96 -16.51 -24.80 -0.72
CA ASN A 96 -15.08 -24.98 -0.42
C ASN A 96 -14.18 -23.81 -0.86
N ALA A 97 -14.75 -22.74 -1.43
CA ALA A 97 -14.04 -21.48 -1.61
C ALA A 97 -14.29 -20.55 -0.41
N SER A 98 -14.07 -21.06 0.81
CA SER A 98 -13.63 -20.18 1.88
C SER A 98 -12.31 -19.60 1.42
N LEU A 99 -12.27 -18.33 1.02
CA LEU A 99 -11.03 -17.56 1.00
C LEU A 99 -10.32 -17.89 2.31
N GLU A 100 -9.20 -18.64 2.25
CA GLU A 100 -8.34 -18.84 3.40
C GLU A 100 -7.87 -17.44 3.80
N VAL A 101 -8.60 -16.79 4.71
CA VAL A 101 -8.07 -15.71 5.52
C VAL A 101 -7.01 -16.39 6.37
N LYS A 102 -5.79 -16.49 5.84
CA LYS A 102 -4.67 -17.06 6.59
C LYS A 102 -4.53 -16.23 7.85
N ALA A 103 -4.86 -16.85 8.98
CA ALA A 103 -4.72 -16.21 10.26
C ALA A 103 -3.24 -15.88 10.50
N PHE A 104 -2.98 -14.70 11.04
CA PHE A 104 -1.63 -14.27 11.39
C PHE A 104 -0.97 -15.28 12.34
N THR A 105 0.18 -15.82 11.94
CA THR A 105 0.78 -16.99 12.61
C THR A 105 1.63 -16.59 13.82
N GLU A 106 2.02 -17.60 14.62
CA GLU A 106 2.92 -17.39 15.76
C GLU A 106 4.30 -16.94 15.30
N GLU A 107 4.76 -17.49 14.18
CA GLU A 107 6.05 -17.17 13.57
C GLU A 107 6.05 -15.73 13.07
N GLN A 108 4.96 -15.27 12.44
CA GLN A 108 4.80 -13.88 12.02
C GLN A 108 4.85 -12.93 13.23
N GLU A 109 4.11 -13.23 14.32
CA GLU A 109 4.17 -12.44 15.55
C GLU A 109 5.59 -12.42 16.12
N ALA A 110 6.23 -13.59 16.21
CA ALA A 110 7.56 -13.71 16.76
C ALA A 110 8.58 -12.89 15.96
N LEU A 111 8.51 -12.87 14.63
CA LEU A 111 9.38 -12.05 13.78
C LEU A 111 9.21 -10.56 14.08
N VAL A 112 7.97 -10.07 14.15
CA VAL A 112 7.67 -8.66 14.44
C VAL A 112 8.12 -8.28 15.84
N VAL A 113 7.73 -9.06 16.86
CA VAL A 113 8.04 -8.76 18.27
C VAL A 113 9.54 -8.84 18.56
N LYS A 114 10.23 -9.87 18.05
CA LYS A 114 11.68 -10.02 18.29
C LYS A 114 12.46 -8.91 17.60
N SER A 115 12.17 -8.61 16.33
CA SER A 115 12.84 -7.52 15.61
C SER A 115 12.56 -6.16 16.25
N TRP A 116 11.31 -5.89 16.65
CA TRP A 116 10.97 -4.65 17.39
C TRP A 116 11.73 -4.53 18.71
N ASN A 117 11.88 -5.62 19.46
CA ASN A 117 12.65 -5.63 20.71
C ASN A 117 14.13 -5.29 20.54
N VAL A 118 14.71 -5.59 19.36
CA VAL A 118 16.06 -5.14 19.00
C VAL A 118 16.04 -3.66 18.61
N MET A 119 15.15 -3.27 17.70
CA MET A 119 15.05 -1.92 17.15
C MET A 119 14.73 -0.84 18.19
N LYS A 120 13.87 -1.14 19.17
CA LYS A 120 13.42 -0.17 20.19
C LYS A 120 14.55 0.41 21.06
N LYS A 121 15.74 -0.21 21.07
CA LYS A 121 16.91 0.33 21.77
C LYS A 121 17.41 1.63 21.12
N ASN A 122 17.23 1.78 19.81
CA ASN A 122 17.64 2.95 19.00
C ASN A 122 16.42 3.65 18.37
N ALA A 123 15.26 3.53 19.01
CA ALA A 123 13.97 3.92 18.46
C ALA A 123 13.94 5.40 17.99
N ALA A 124 14.54 6.31 18.75
CA ALA A 124 14.56 7.74 18.41
C ALA A 124 15.30 8.03 17.08
N GLU A 125 16.39 7.32 16.80
CA GLU A 125 17.14 7.46 15.56
C GLU A 125 16.41 6.78 14.39
N LEU A 126 15.86 5.59 14.61
CA LEU A 126 15.06 4.87 13.61
C LEU A 126 13.83 5.66 13.18
N GLY A 127 13.15 6.30 14.13
CA GLY A 127 11.99 7.14 13.82
C GLY A 127 12.34 8.35 12.95
N LEU A 128 13.53 8.92 13.14
CA LEU A 128 14.02 9.99 12.29
C LEU A 128 14.38 9.48 10.90
N LYS A 129 15.15 8.38 10.79
CA LYS A 129 15.50 7.75 9.51
C LYS A 129 14.25 7.39 8.69
N PHE A 130 13.25 6.81 9.36
CA PHE A 130 11.95 6.47 8.76
C PHE A 130 11.28 7.68 8.10
N PHE A 131 11.14 8.80 8.80
CA PHE A 131 10.52 10.00 8.23
C PHE A 131 11.37 10.69 7.17
N LEU A 132 12.69 10.70 7.32
CA LEU A 132 13.58 11.20 6.27
C LEU A 132 13.35 10.41 4.97
N LYS A 133 13.23 9.08 5.05
CA LYS A 133 12.95 8.22 3.90
C LYS A 133 11.58 8.51 3.28
N ILE A 134 10.53 8.69 4.09
CA ILE A 134 9.20 9.14 3.59
C ILE A 134 9.32 10.45 2.82
N PHE A 135 10.04 11.43 3.38
CA PHE A 135 10.16 12.76 2.81
C PHE A 135 11.11 12.87 1.63
N GLU A 136 12.02 11.92 1.46
CA GLU A 136 12.82 11.76 0.26
C GLU A 136 11.96 11.26 -0.90
N ILE A 137 11.09 10.29 -0.64
CA ILE A 137 10.17 9.72 -1.63
C ILE A 137 9.04 10.70 -1.98
N ALA A 138 8.40 11.28 -0.96
CA ALA A 138 7.26 12.19 -1.10
C ALA A 138 7.51 13.50 -0.34
N PRO A 139 8.29 14.45 -0.89
CA PRO A 139 8.62 15.71 -0.21
C PRO A 139 7.38 16.55 0.15
N THR A 140 6.30 16.41 -0.62
CA THR A 140 5.01 17.10 -0.40
C THR A 140 4.36 16.68 0.91
N ALA A 141 4.60 15.46 1.40
CA ALA A 141 4.05 14.94 2.65
C ALA A 141 4.48 15.77 3.87
N LYS A 142 5.63 16.47 3.81
CA LYS A 142 6.06 17.40 4.87
C LYS A 142 4.99 18.43 5.21
N LYS A 143 4.24 18.91 4.22
CA LYS A 143 3.21 19.95 4.39
C LYS A 143 1.97 19.46 5.14
N MET A 144 1.79 18.14 5.27
CA MET A 144 0.65 17.51 5.96
C MET A 144 0.85 17.50 7.48
N PHE A 145 2.11 17.55 7.92
CA PHE A 145 2.46 17.69 9.33
C PHE A 145 2.39 19.15 9.73
N SER A 146 1.38 19.53 10.51
CA SER A 146 1.20 20.94 10.96
C SER A 146 2.40 21.50 11.74
N PHE A 147 3.22 20.63 12.35
CA PHE A 147 4.44 21.01 13.05
C PHE A 147 5.69 21.08 12.17
N LEU A 148 5.57 20.76 10.88
CA LEU A 148 6.60 20.90 9.85
C LEU A 148 6.22 21.93 8.80
N LYS A 149 4.93 22.08 8.50
CA LYS A 149 4.37 23.11 7.64
C LYS A 149 4.83 24.47 8.18
N ASP A 150 5.74 25.12 7.43
CA ASP A 150 6.36 26.42 7.72
C ASP A 150 7.46 26.44 8.82
N SER A 151 7.88 25.27 9.31
CA SER A 151 8.99 25.19 10.25
C SER A 151 10.34 25.41 9.54
N LYS A 152 11.18 26.28 10.12
CA LYS A 152 12.59 26.43 9.73
C LYS A 152 13.52 25.50 10.51
N VAL A 153 12.97 24.76 11.48
CA VAL A 153 13.73 23.83 12.32
C VAL A 153 14.08 22.60 11.47
N PRO A 154 15.37 22.20 11.40
CA PRO A 154 15.78 20.95 10.76
C PRO A 154 14.98 19.76 11.30
N LEU A 155 14.68 18.78 10.44
CA LEU A 155 13.83 17.64 10.79
C LEU A 155 14.37 16.86 11.99
N GLU A 156 15.69 16.76 12.09
CA GLU A 156 16.44 16.07 13.13
C GLU A 156 16.25 16.71 14.51
N GLN A 157 15.99 18.02 14.52
CA GLN A 157 15.77 18.84 15.71
C GLN A 157 14.28 18.98 16.07
N ASN A 158 13.36 18.48 15.22
CA ASN A 158 11.94 18.57 15.49
C ASN A 158 11.51 17.57 16.59
N THR A 159 11.08 18.09 17.73
CA THR A 159 10.71 17.29 18.90
C THR A 159 9.41 16.49 18.73
N LYS A 160 8.58 16.79 17.72
CA LYS A 160 7.29 16.11 17.48
C LYS A 160 7.38 15.00 16.44
N LEU A 161 8.42 14.99 15.60
CA LEU A 161 8.59 13.97 14.56
C LEU A 161 8.90 12.59 15.14
N LYS A 162 9.85 12.52 16.08
CA LYS A 162 10.29 11.25 16.70
C LYS A 162 9.14 10.53 17.42
N PRO A 163 8.32 11.17 18.28
CA PRO A 163 7.17 10.52 18.90
C PRO A 163 6.16 9.96 17.90
N HIS A 164 5.86 10.69 16.83
CA HIS A 164 4.91 10.23 15.82
C HIS A 164 5.44 9.00 15.07
N ALA A 165 6.75 8.99 14.75
CA ALA A 165 7.42 7.83 14.16
C ALA A 165 7.30 6.59 15.04
N MET A 166 7.55 6.77 16.35
CA MET A 166 7.43 5.68 17.32
C MET A 166 6.02 5.13 17.42
N THR A 167 5.00 5.98 17.29
CA THR A 167 3.61 5.51 17.25
C THR A 167 3.40 4.52 16.10
N VAL A 168 3.95 4.77 14.90
CA VAL A 168 3.78 3.85 13.76
C VAL A 168 4.39 2.48 14.05
N PHE A 169 5.64 2.42 14.52
CA PHE A 169 6.30 1.16 14.86
C PHE A 169 5.57 0.41 15.98
N VAL A 170 5.22 1.11 17.06
CA VAL A 170 4.56 0.51 18.22
C VAL A 170 3.19 -0.03 17.84
N MET A 171 2.36 0.77 17.18
CA MET A 171 1.01 0.34 16.81
C MET A 171 1.02 -0.80 15.79
N THR A 172 1.99 -0.83 14.86
CA THR A 172 2.16 -1.95 13.93
C THR A 172 2.55 -3.23 14.67
N CYS A 173 3.50 -3.13 15.62
CA CYS A 173 3.89 -4.26 16.46
C CYS A 173 2.74 -4.77 17.34
N GLU A 174 1.97 -3.86 17.95
CA GLU A 174 0.78 -4.22 18.73
C GLU A 174 -0.30 -4.85 17.86
N THR A 175 -0.44 -4.41 16.61
CA THR A 175 -1.37 -4.98 15.64
C THR A 175 -1.00 -6.43 15.32
N ALA A 176 0.29 -6.76 15.12
CA ALA A 176 0.73 -8.14 14.93
C ALA A 176 0.30 -9.06 16.09
N VAL A 177 0.48 -8.60 17.34
CA VAL A 177 0.05 -9.35 18.53
C VAL A 177 -1.48 -9.52 18.57
N GLN A 178 -2.22 -8.47 18.22
CA GLN A 178 -3.70 -8.51 18.18
C GLN A 178 -4.22 -9.45 17.09
N LEU A 179 -3.61 -9.43 15.91
CA LEU A 179 -3.95 -10.32 14.80
C LEU A 179 -3.72 -11.78 15.19
N ARG A 180 -2.59 -12.11 15.81
CA ARG A 180 -2.34 -13.48 16.31
C ARG A 180 -3.34 -13.88 17.38
N LYS A 181 -3.57 -13.01 18.37
CA LYS A 181 -4.39 -13.34 19.54
C LYS A 181 -5.89 -13.38 19.27
N ALA A 182 -6.40 -12.48 18.43
CA ALA A 182 -7.82 -12.22 18.26
C ALA A 182 -8.29 -12.33 16.79
N GLY A 183 -7.39 -12.54 15.83
CA GLY A 183 -7.71 -12.61 14.40
C GLY A 183 -8.10 -11.26 13.78
N LYS A 184 -8.00 -10.16 14.54
CA LYS A 184 -8.39 -8.81 14.11
C LYS A 184 -7.70 -7.73 14.94
N VAL A 185 -7.70 -6.50 14.43
CA VAL A 185 -7.26 -5.32 15.17
C VAL A 185 -8.26 -5.01 16.29
N THR A 186 -7.79 -4.86 17.52
CA THR A 186 -8.59 -4.57 18.72
C THR A 186 -8.22 -3.24 19.38
N VAL A 187 -7.62 -2.32 18.63
CA VAL A 187 -7.37 -0.95 19.07
C VAL A 187 -8.70 -0.30 19.49
N LYS A 188 -8.69 0.45 20.60
CA LYS A 188 -9.89 1.14 21.10
C LYS A 188 -10.53 1.98 19.99
N GLU A 189 -11.84 1.84 19.83
CA GLU A 189 -12.63 2.55 18.81
C GLU A 189 -12.43 4.07 18.85
N SER A 190 -12.41 4.68 20.04
CA SER A 190 -12.15 6.11 20.17
C SER A 190 -10.79 6.54 19.63
N THR A 191 -9.76 5.68 19.76
CA THR A 191 -8.43 5.91 19.18
C THR A 191 -8.48 5.80 17.66
N LEU A 192 -9.09 4.74 17.12
CA LEU A 192 -9.22 4.55 15.67
C LEU A 192 -10.00 5.68 15.00
N ASN A 193 -11.12 6.10 15.59
CA ASN A 193 -11.92 7.23 15.09
C ASN A 193 -11.10 8.53 15.08
N LYS A 194 -10.32 8.80 16.12
CA LYS A 194 -9.43 9.97 16.17
C LYS A 194 -8.33 9.90 15.10
N MET A 195 -7.75 8.72 14.87
CA MET A 195 -6.72 8.50 13.87
C MET A 195 -7.28 8.67 12.45
N GLY A 196 -8.38 8.00 12.12
CA GLY A 196 -9.05 8.12 10.82
C GLY A 196 -9.47 9.55 10.51
N ALA A 197 -10.11 10.24 11.46
CA ALA A 197 -10.48 11.65 11.30
C ALA A 197 -9.27 12.58 11.12
N THR A 198 -8.15 12.31 11.82
CA THR A 198 -6.94 13.13 11.67
C THR A 198 -6.30 12.94 10.31
N HIS A 199 -6.12 11.70 9.85
CA HIS A 199 -5.49 11.40 8.56
C HIS A 199 -6.35 11.88 7.39
N SER A 200 -7.67 11.70 7.47
CA SER A 200 -8.62 12.25 6.51
C SER A 200 -8.54 13.79 6.44
N ARG A 201 -8.59 14.47 7.60
CA ARG A 201 -8.55 15.94 7.66
C ARG A 201 -7.28 16.56 7.10
N VAL A 202 -6.13 15.89 7.20
CA VAL A 202 -4.86 16.38 6.64
C VAL A 202 -4.61 15.93 5.19
N GLY A 203 -5.59 15.26 4.57
CA GLY A 203 -5.54 14.87 3.16
C GLY A 203 -4.66 13.65 2.88
N VAL A 204 -4.52 12.74 3.84
CA VAL A 204 -3.83 11.46 3.60
C VAL A 204 -4.68 10.61 2.67
N VAL A 205 -4.01 10.13 1.62
CA VAL A 205 -4.55 9.27 0.56
C VAL A 205 -3.73 7.99 0.49
N ASP A 206 -4.16 7.04 -0.32
CA ASP A 206 -3.62 5.68 -0.34
C ASP A 206 -2.13 5.64 -0.70
N GLU A 207 -1.69 6.49 -1.63
CA GLU A 207 -0.29 6.63 -2.03
C GLU A 207 0.60 7.02 -0.84
N HIS A 208 0.10 7.80 0.11
CA HIS A 208 0.86 8.15 1.31
C HIS A 208 1.03 6.94 2.25
N PHE A 209 0.04 6.06 2.34
CA PHE A 209 0.16 4.81 3.11
C PHE A 209 1.15 3.85 2.46
N GLU A 210 1.14 3.74 1.13
CA GLU A 210 2.10 2.91 0.40
C GLU A 210 3.54 3.40 0.55
N VAL A 211 3.77 4.71 0.41
CA VAL A 211 5.09 5.31 0.68
C VAL A 211 5.53 5.05 2.13
N THR A 212 4.61 5.16 3.08
CA THR A 212 4.87 4.91 4.50
C THR A 212 5.21 3.44 4.75
N ARG A 213 4.47 2.51 4.13
CA ARG A 213 4.71 1.06 4.19
C ARG A 213 6.09 0.71 3.67
N PHE A 214 6.43 1.21 2.48
CA PHE A 214 7.74 0.99 1.87
C PHE A 214 8.87 1.54 2.75
N ALA A 215 8.76 2.78 3.20
CA ALA A 215 9.75 3.41 4.06
C ALA A 215 9.91 2.66 5.40
N LEU A 216 8.83 2.13 5.97
CA LEU A 216 8.84 1.33 7.19
C LEU A 216 9.67 0.07 6.98
N LEU A 217 9.36 -0.71 5.94
CA LEU A 217 10.03 -1.98 5.64
C LEU A 217 11.51 -1.79 5.32
N GLU A 218 11.86 -0.77 4.53
CA GLU A 218 13.27 -0.46 4.25
C GLU A 218 14.02 -0.02 5.51
N THR A 219 13.38 0.75 6.40
CA THR A 219 14.00 1.15 7.67
C THR A 219 14.25 -0.07 8.57
N ILE A 220 13.32 -1.02 8.62
CA ILE A 220 13.47 -2.26 9.41
C ILE A 220 14.61 -3.11 8.84
N LYS A 221 14.67 -3.26 7.51
CA LYS A 221 15.74 -3.99 6.81
C LYS A 221 17.12 -3.43 7.12
N GLU A 222 17.26 -2.10 7.10
CA GLU A 222 18.51 -1.42 7.44
C GLU A 222 18.85 -1.51 8.94
N ALA A 223 17.84 -1.56 9.82
CA ALA A 223 18.02 -1.59 11.27
C ALA A 223 18.43 -2.98 11.80
N VAL A 224 17.92 -4.04 11.19
CA VAL A 224 18.16 -5.44 11.61
C VAL A 224 18.46 -6.35 10.41
N PRO A 225 19.53 -6.08 9.64
CA PRO A 225 19.83 -6.81 8.41
C PRO A 225 20.01 -8.32 8.64
N GLU A 226 20.61 -8.70 9.77
CA GLU A 226 20.81 -10.12 10.15
C GLU A 226 19.50 -10.87 10.47
N MET A 227 18.42 -10.16 10.76
CA MET A 227 17.09 -10.75 10.97
C MET A 227 16.21 -10.64 9.73
N TRP A 228 16.65 -9.93 8.69
CA TRP A 228 15.81 -9.60 7.55
C TRP A 228 15.58 -10.81 6.65
N SER A 229 14.30 -11.09 6.39
CA SER A 229 13.86 -12.16 5.50
C SER A 229 12.57 -11.77 4.78
N ALA A 230 12.18 -12.54 3.76
CA ALA A 230 10.92 -12.33 3.05
C ALA A 230 9.71 -12.51 3.99
N GLU A 231 9.79 -13.47 4.91
CA GLU A 231 8.77 -13.74 5.92
C GLU A 231 8.63 -12.57 6.89
N MET A 232 9.76 -11.96 7.30
CA MET A 232 9.72 -10.78 8.16
C MET A 232 9.17 -9.55 7.43
N LYS A 233 9.53 -9.35 6.15
CA LYS A 233 8.92 -8.31 5.29
C LYS A 233 7.41 -8.47 5.25
N ASN A 234 6.94 -9.70 5.02
CA ASN A 234 5.51 -10.01 4.93
C ASN A 234 4.79 -9.82 6.28
N ALA A 235 5.38 -10.28 7.38
CA ALA A 235 4.78 -10.16 8.72
C ALA A 235 4.59 -8.70 9.14
N TRP A 236 5.61 -7.85 8.93
CA TRP A 236 5.49 -6.41 9.20
C TRP A 236 4.52 -5.71 8.23
N GLY A 237 4.58 -6.08 6.95
CA GLY A 237 3.68 -5.54 5.93
C GLY A 237 2.22 -5.84 6.24
N GLU A 238 1.88 -7.10 6.52
CA GLU A 238 0.51 -7.51 6.83
C GLU A 238 -0.03 -6.83 8.09
N ALA A 239 0.78 -6.74 9.16
CA ALA A 239 0.38 -6.02 10.36
C ALA A 239 0.12 -4.53 10.11
N TYR A 240 0.94 -3.90 9.25
CA TYR A 240 0.74 -2.51 8.84
C TYR A 240 -0.54 -2.34 8.01
N ASP A 241 -0.74 -3.22 7.03
CA ASP A 241 -1.88 -3.19 6.12
C ASP A 241 -3.21 -3.30 6.89
N GLN A 242 -3.29 -4.24 7.84
CA GLN A 242 -4.46 -4.40 8.70
C GLN A 242 -4.74 -3.18 9.59
N LEU A 243 -3.69 -2.52 10.09
CA LEU A 243 -3.83 -1.28 10.85
C LEU A 243 -4.39 -0.15 9.96
N VAL A 244 -3.87 0.01 8.74
CA VAL A 244 -4.31 1.02 7.79
C VAL A 244 -5.76 0.77 7.36
N ILE A 245 -6.12 -0.47 7.01
CA ILE A 245 -7.50 -0.85 6.65
C ILE A 245 -8.46 -0.46 7.77
N THR A 246 -8.16 -0.90 9.00
CA THR A 246 -9.01 -0.63 10.17
C THR A 246 -9.13 0.88 10.43
N MET A 247 -8.07 1.66 10.23
CA MET A 247 -8.11 3.11 10.39
C MET A 247 -8.93 3.81 9.31
N LYS A 248 -8.81 3.37 8.04
CA LYS A 248 -9.55 3.92 6.89
C LYS A 248 -11.05 3.71 7.05
N GLU A 249 -11.48 2.57 7.57
CA GLU A 249 -12.89 2.29 7.89
C GLU A 249 -13.48 3.27 8.92
N ARG A 250 -12.63 3.91 9.73
CA ARG A 250 -13.03 4.90 10.74
C ARG A 250 -12.84 6.35 10.29
N ALA A 251 -12.39 6.58 9.05
CA ALA A 251 -12.40 7.92 8.49
C ALA A 251 -13.85 8.39 8.34
N PRO A 252 -14.18 9.64 8.72
CA PRO A 252 -15.52 10.17 8.49
C PRO A 252 -15.81 10.07 6.99
N SER A 253 -16.91 9.42 6.63
CA SER A 253 -17.43 9.43 5.27
C SER A 253 -17.60 10.89 4.87
N SER A 254 -17.00 11.30 3.75
CA SER A 254 -17.27 12.59 3.14
C SER A 254 -18.76 12.63 2.78
N THR A 255 -19.59 13.10 3.70
CA THR A 255 -20.98 13.43 3.43
C THR A 255 -20.94 14.59 2.45
N THR A 256 -21.46 14.33 1.25
CA THR A 256 -21.65 15.26 0.14
C THR A 256 -22.43 16.51 0.56
#